data_AF-W7ATD6-F1
#
_entry.id   AF-W7ATD6-F1
#
_cell.length_a   1.000
_cell.length_b   1.000
_cell.length_c   1.000
_cell.angle_alpha   90.00
_cell.angle_beta   90.00
_cell.angle_gamma   90.00
#
_symmetry.space_group_name_H-M   'P 1'
#
loop_
_entity.id
_entity.type
_entity.pdbx_description
1 polymer ?
#
loop_
_entity_poly.entity_id
_entity_poly.type
_entity_poly.pdbx_seq_one_letter_code
_entity_poly.pdbx_strand_id
1 'polypeptide(L)'
;MLSTKKELQKIQLTQELKHDFSGLLFSLSYQIMEKNNDAALEMINNLSSYMNTQLHSYFDSKLLRLQSPELLGLLITHFKKWEIESIILKLEEIDELVVLPAMPTFDLVRCLNIILDNAFEAASISTEKKN
;
A
#
# COMPACT_ATOMS: atom_id res chain seq x y z
N MET A 1 -0.51 1.73 -31.91
CA MET A 1 0.81 2.39 -31.71
C MET A 1 0.82 3.34 -30.51
N LEU A 2 -0.13 4.27 -30.35
CA LEU A 2 -0.15 5.19 -29.19
C LEU A 2 -0.36 4.49 -27.84
N SER A 3 -1.22 3.45 -27.80
CA SER A 3 -1.45 2.59 -26.62
C SER A 3 -0.20 1.86 -26.17
N THR A 4 0.51 1.25 -27.12
CA THR A 4 1.73 0.47 -26.88
C THR A 4 2.85 1.33 -26.29
N LYS A 5 2.93 2.61 -26.71
CA LYS A 5 3.91 3.57 -26.18
C LYS A 5 3.58 3.98 -24.73
N LYS A 6 2.30 4.15 -24.38
CA LYS A 6 1.85 4.41 -23.00
C LYS A 6 2.09 3.21 -22.09
N GLU A 7 1.84 1.98 -22.56
CA GLU A 7 2.14 0.76 -21.81
C GLU A 7 3.63 0.59 -21.56
N LEU A 8 4.48 0.82 -22.56
CA LEU A 8 5.93 0.81 -22.41
C LEU A 8 6.42 1.83 -21.37
N GLN A 9 5.86 3.04 -21.38
CA GLN A 9 6.18 4.06 -20.36
C GLN A 9 5.74 3.62 -18.95
N LYS A 10 4.57 3.00 -18.82
CA LYS A 10 4.08 2.47 -17.53
C LYS A 10 4.98 1.35 -17.02
N ILE A 11 5.43 0.46 -17.89
CA ILE A 11 6.36 -0.63 -17.56
C ILE A 11 7.72 -0.06 -17.14
N GLN A 12 8.27 0.90 -17.87
CA GLN A 12 9.55 1.54 -17.53
C GLN A 12 9.48 2.25 -16.17
N LEU A 13 8.44 3.04 -15.94
CA LEU A 13 8.23 3.71 -14.65
C LEU A 13 8.12 2.70 -13.50
N THR A 14 7.44 1.57 -13.73
CA THR A 14 7.31 0.51 -12.73
C THR A 14 8.66 -0.15 -12.45
N GLN A 15 9.50 -0.34 -13.47
CA GLN A 15 10.84 -0.91 -13.33
C GLN A 15 11.78 0.03 -12.58
N GLU A 16 11.76 1.32 -12.89
CA GLU A 16 12.54 2.35 -12.19
C GLU A 16 12.13 2.41 -10.72
N LEU A 17 10.83 2.46 -10.45
CA LEU A 17 10.32 2.48 -9.08
C LEU A 17 10.71 1.21 -8.32
N LYS A 18 10.61 0.03 -8.93
CA LYS A 18 11.06 -1.23 -8.31
C LYS A 18 12.56 -1.21 -8.00
N HIS A 19 13.37 -0.71 -8.93
CA HIS A 19 14.81 -0.62 -8.75
C HIS A 19 15.16 0.28 -7.56
N ASP A 20 14.58 1.48 -7.51
CA ASP A 20 14.86 2.46 -6.46
C ASP A 20 14.39 1.97 -5.10
N PHE A 21 13.20 1.36 -5.03
CA PHE A 21 12.72 0.72 -3.80
C PHE A 21 13.62 -0.42 -3.33
N SER A 22 14.14 -1.23 -4.26
CA SER A 22 15.05 -2.33 -3.91
C SER A 22 16.36 -1.79 -3.33
N GLY A 23 16.89 -0.71 -3.90
CA GLY A 23 18.07 -0.03 -3.37
C GLY A 23 17.84 0.52 -1.96
N LEU A 24 16.71 1.20 -1.74
CA LEU A 24 16.36 1.76 -0.44
C LEU A 24 16.15 0.68 0.63
N LEU A 25 15.51 -0.45 0.29
CA LEU A 25 15.33 -1.58 1.19
C LEU A 25 16.66 -2.27 1.53
N PHE A 26 17.57 -2.38 0.55
CA PHE A 26 18.91 -2.91 0.78
C PHE A 26 19.70 -2.02 1.75
N SER A 27 19.66 -0.70 1.52
CA SER A 27 20.30 0.27 2.41
C SER A 27 19.69 0.24 3.83
N LEU A 28 18.37 0.14 3.96
CA LEU A 28 17.72 -0.03 5.26
C LEU A 28 18.18 -1.32 5.96
N SER A 29 18.24 -2.43 5.22
CA SER A 29 18.72 -3.72 5.74
C SER A 29 20.16 -3.61 6.25
N TYR A 30 21.01 -2.87 5.53
CA TYR A 30 22.37 -2.60 5.96
C TYR A 30 22.42 -1.79 7.27
N GLN A 31 21.63 -0.72 7.41
CA GLN A 31 21.58 0.06 8.66
C GLN A 31 21.13 -0.80 9.85
N ILE A 32 20.17 -1.70 9.64
CA ILE A 32 19.71 -2.65 10.66
C ILE A 32 20.83 -3.63 11.05
N MET A 33 21.57 -4.17 10.07
CA MET A 33 22.69 -5.08 10.31
C MET A 33 23.82 -4.40 11.11
N GLU A 34 24.11 -3.14 10.81
CA GLU A 34 25.10 -2.32 11.53
C GLU A 34 24.59 -1.81 12.89
N LYS A 35 23.37 -2.19 13.31
CA LYS A 35 22.72 -1.75 14.56
C LYS A 35 22.57 -0.24 14.67
N ASN A 36 22.56 0.46 13.53
CA ASN A 36 22.35 1.90 13.47
C ASN A 36 20.85 2.21 13.42
N ASN A 37 20.19 2.00 14.56
CA ASN A 37 18.73 2.06 14.65
C ASN A 37 18.16 3.44 14.33
N ASP A 38 18.89 4.52 14.65
CA ASP A 38 18.45 5.90 14.38
C ASP A 38 18.41 6.17 12.87
N ALA A 39 19.47 5.79 12.15
CA ALA A 39 19.51 5.93 10.69
C ALA A 39 18.50 5.02 9.99
N ALA A 40 18.29 3.80 10.50
CA ALA A 40 17.26 2.90 10.00
C ALA A 40 15.85 3.50 10.16
N LEU A 41 15.57 4.07 11.34
CA LEU A 41 14.30 4.72 11.63
C LEU A 41 14.08 5.97 10.76
N GLU A 42 15.12 6.78 10.57
CA GLU A 42 15.09 7.93 9.66
C GLU A 42 14.78 7.50 8.22
N MET A 43 15.43 6.44 7.72
CA MET A 43 15.14 5.89 6.40
C MET A 43 13.68 5.42 6.28
N ILE A 44 13.15 4.71 7.28
CA ILE A 44 11.74 4.27 7.31
C ILE A 44 10.78 5.47 7.27
N ASN A 45 11.06 6.51 8.05
CA ASN A 45 10.25 7.72 8.10
C ASN A 45 10.27 8.48 6.77
N ASN A 46 11.45 8.59 6.15
CA ASN A 46 11.60 9.24 4.84
C ASN A 46 10.91 8.44 3.74
N LEU A 47 11.02 7.11 3.76
CA LEU A 47 10.32 6.21 2.83
C LEU A 47 8.79 6.37 2.97
N SER A 48 8.32 6.38 4.21
CA SER A 48 6.91 6.57 4.54
C SER A 48 6.42 7.96 4.12
N SER A 49 7.21 9.01 4.34
CA SER A 49 6.88 10.39 3.94
C SER A 49 6.86 10.57 2.42
N TYR A 50 7.82 9.99 1.70
CA TYR A 50 7.82 9.97 0.24
C TYR A 50 6.57 9.28 -0.32
N MET A 51 6.14 8.19 0.31
CA MET A 51 4.89 7.53 -0.02
C MET A 51 3.66 8.37 0.38
N ASN A 52 3.70 9.02 1.55
CA ASN A 52 2.61 9.79 2.18
C ASN A 52 2.36 11.17 1.56
N THR A 53 3.39 11.86 1.05
CA THR A 53 3.24 13.15 0.34
C THR A 53 2.51 12.97 -0.99
N GLN A 54 2.60 11.79 -1.60
CA GLN A 54 1.77 11.37 -2.74
C GLN A 54 0.35 10.94 -2.33
N LEU A 55 -0.03 11.04 -1.06
CA LEU A 55 -1.11 10.30 -0.40
C LEU A 55 -2.08 11.22 0.38
N HIS A 56 -1.66 12.45 0.69
CA HIS A 56 -2.23 13.27 1.77
C HIS A 56 -3.57 13.99 1.49
N SER A 57 -4.23 13.80 0.35
CA SER A 57 -5.54 14.45 0.12
C SER A 57 -6.76 13.61 0.50
N TYR A 58 -6.63 12.31 0.81
CA TYR A 58 -7.79 11.40 0.70
C TYR A 58 -8.11 10.50 1.89
N PHE A 59 -7.18 10.34 2.84
CA PHE A 59 -7.38 9.34 3.89
C PHE A 59 -8.00 9.93 5.15
N ASP A 60 -9.21 9.44 5.43
CA ASP A 60 -10.01 9.77 6.59
C ASP A 60 -9.24 9.44 7.88
N SER A 61 -9.35 10.31 8.89
CA SER A 61 -8.70 10.19 10.22
C SER A 61 -8.93 8.85 10.94
N LYS A 62 -9.84 8.02 10.42
CA LYS A 62 -10.25 6.71 10.90
C LYS A 62 -9.20 5.62 10.70
N LEU A 63 -8.45 5.63 9.59
CA LEU A 63 -7.40 4.63 9.37
C LEU A 63 -6.21 4.80 10.31
N LEU A 64 -5.96 6.02 10.78
CA LEU A 64 -4.92 6.30 11.78
C LEU A 64 -5.19 5.63 13.14
N ARG A 65 -6.41 5.09 13.36
CA ARG A 65 -6.75 4.33 14.57
C ARG A 65 -6.28 2.87 14.53
N LEU A 66 -5.88 2.34 13.37
CA LEU A 66 -5.24 1.02 13.30
C LEU A 66 -3.86 1.09 13.95
N GLN A 67 -3.67 0.36 15.06
CA GLN A 67 -2.39 0.24 15.76
C GLN A 67 -1.43 -0.78 15.12
N SER A 68 -1.55 -1.03 13.82
CA SER A 68 -0.61 -1.87 13.05
C SER A 68 -0.13 -1.10 11.82
N PRO A 69 1.14 -0.67 11.80
CA PRO A 69 1.75 0.00 10.63
C PRO A 69 1.67 -0.84 9.35
N GLU A 70 1.80 -2.16 9.46
CA GLU A 70 1.76 -3.09 8.33
C GLU A 70 0.38 -3.13 7.68
N LEU A 71 -0.68 -3.22 8.49
CA LEU A 71 -2.05 -3.19 8.01
C LEU A 71 -2.42 -1.82 7.45
N LEU A 72 -1.96 -0.74 8.11
CA LEU A 72 -2.17 0.61 7.63
C LEU A 72 -1.57 0.80 6.24
N GLY A 73 -0.32 0.37 6.03
CA GLY A 73 0.35 0.44 4.73
C GLY A 73 -0.36 -0.36 3.63
N LEU A 74 -0.84 -1.56 3.96
CA LEU A 74 -1.62 -2.38 3.03
C LEU A 74 -2.93 -1.70 2.62
N LEU A 75 -3.73 -1.26 3.58
CA LEU A 75 -5.05 -0.65 3.33
C LEU A 75 -4.91 0.63 2.51
N ILE A 76 -3.95 1.48 2.87
CA ILE A 76 -3.62 2.68 2.12
C ILE A 76 -3.31 2.36 0.65
N THR A 77 -2.46 1.35 0.41
CA THR A 77 -2.08 0.95 -0.95
C THR A 77 -3.29 0.52 -1.79
N HIS A 78 -4.19 -0.27 -1.22
CA HIS A 78 -5.41 -0.71 -1.90
C HIS A 78 -6.38 0.43 -2.18
N PHE A 79 -6.64 1.29 -1.19
CA PHE A 79 -7.64 2.34 -1.36
C PHE A 79 -7.23 3.36 -2.42
N LYS A 80 -5.93 3.66 -2.54
CA LYS A 80 -5.43 4.47 -3.67
C LYS A 80 -5.71 3.83 -5.02
N LYS A 81 -5.43 2.52 -5.13
CA LYS A 81 -5.68 1.76 -6.37
C LYS A 81 -7.17 1.83 -6.73
N TRP A 82 -8.05 1.71 -5.75
CA TRP A 82 -9.49 1.71 -5.96
C TRP A 82 -10.00 3.12 -6.33
N GLU A 83 -9.44 4.16 -5.71
CA GLU A 83 -9.74 5.55 -6.03
C GLU A 83 -9.38 5.90 -7.48
N ILE A 84 -8.18 5.54 -7.94
CA ILE A 84 -7.72 5.76 -9.33
C ILE A 84 -8.70 5.14 -10.34
N GLU A 85 -9.26 3.98 -9.98
CA GLU A 85 -10.18 3.21 -10.83
C GLU A 85 -11.66 3.56 -10.55
N SER A 86 -11.91 4.65 -9.80
CA SER A 86 -13.25 5.15 -9.45
C SER A 86 -14.15 4.13 -8.75
N ILE A 87 -13.56 3.19 -8.01
CA ILE A 87 -14.27 2.22 -7.19
C ILE A 87 -14.61 2.86 -5.84
N ILE A 88 -15.89 2.89 -5.51
CA ILE A 88 -16.37 3.48 -4.26
C ILE A 88 -16.05 2.53 -3.10
N LEU A 89 -15.18 2.99 -2.21
CA LEU A 89 -14.90 2.34 -0.93
C LEU A 89 -15.82 2.92 0.16
N LYS A 90 -16.48 2.04 0.91
CA LYS A 90 -17.14 2.40 2.17
C LYS A 90 -16.45 1.68 3.32
N LEU A 91 -15.87 2.44 4.24
CA LEU A 91 -15.28 1.93 5.47
C LEU A 91 -16.30 2.06 6.59
N GLU A 92 -16.75 0.93 7.14
CA GLU A 92 -17.67 0.91 8.28
C GLU A 92 -16.86 1.05 9.58
N GLU A 93 -17.44 1.76 10.56
CA GLU A 93 -16.78 1.97 11.85
C GLU A 93 -16.60 0.63 12.57
N ILE A 94 -15.38 0.44 13.08
CA ILE A 94 -15.08 -0.64 14.01
C ILE A 94 -15.02 0.02 15.40
N ASP A 95 -16.12 -0.07 16.14
CA ASP A 95 -16.28 0.57 17.45
C ASP A 95 -15.47 -0.12 18.57
N GLU A 96 -14.96 -1.32 18.32
CA GLU A 96 -14.23 -2.13 19.31
C GLU A 96 -12.74 -2.28 18.96
N LEU A 97 -11.91 -2.41 20.01
CA LEU A 97 -10.50 -2.72 19.84
C LEU A 97 -10.36 -4.07 19.12
N VAL A 98 -9.87 -4.04 17.87
CA VAL A 98 -9.61 -5.25 17.11
C VAL A 98 -8.38 -5.93 17.68
N VAL A 99 -8.60 -6.97 18.48
CA VAL A 99 -7.53 -7.91 18.84
C VAL A 99 -7.27 -8.76 17.61
N LEU A 100 -6.10 -8.55 17.00
CA LEU A 100 -5.70 -9.34 15.84
C LEU A 100 -5.58 -10.82 16.24
N PRO A 101 -5.99 -11.76 15.36
CA PRO A 101 -5.84 -13.19 15.61
C PRO A 101 -4.36 -13.54 15.90
N ALA A 102 -4.13 -14.65 16.61
CA ALA A 102 -2.80 -15.16 16.94
C ALA A 102 -2.07 -15.74 15.71
N MET A 103 -2.03 -14.98 14.62
CA MET A 103 -1.36 -15.31 13.38
C MET A 103 -0.16 -14.37 13.17
N PRO A 104 0.91 -14.82 12.51
CA PRO A 104 2.01 -13.95 12.14
C PRO A 104 1.52 -12.75 11.31
N THR A 105 2.01 -11.54 11.61
CA THR A 105 1.64 -10.31 10.89
C THR A 105 1.85 -10.44 9.38
N PHE A 106 2.90 -11.13 8.96
CA PHE A 106 3.17 -11.38 7.53
C PHE A 106 2.05 -12.18 6.85
N ASP A 107 1.58 -13.24 7.51
CA ASP A 107 0.49 -14.08 6.98
C ASP A 107 -0.83 -13.30 6.97
N LEU A 108 -1.08 -12.47 7.99
CA LEU A 108 -2.26 -11.61 8.06
C LEU A 108 -2.30 -10.63 6.89
N VAL A 109 -1.18 -9.93 6.66
CA VAL A 109 -1.02 -8.99 5.55
C VAL A 109 -1.22 -9.71 4.21
N ARG A 110 -0.63 -10.90 4.04
CA ARG A 110 -0.79 -11.70 2.81
C ARG A 110 -2.25 -12.10 2.58
N CYS A 111 -2.93 -12.62 3.61
CA CYS A 111 -4.33 -13.01 3.53
C CYS A 111 -5.22 -11.81 3.19
N LEU A 112 -5.03 -10.69 3.90
CA LEU A 112 -5.82 -9.49 3.67
C LEU A 112 -5.57 -8.91 2.27
N ASN A 113 -4.31 -8.94 1.78
CA ASN A 113 -3.99 -8.52 0.43
C ASN A 113 -4.75 -9.32 -0.63
N ILE A 114 -4.80 -10.66 -0.50
CA ILE A 114 -5.54 -11.53 -1.43
C ILE A 114 -7.04 -11.19 -1.40
N ILE A 115 -7.61 -10.96 -0.21
CA ILE A 115 -9.04 -10.62 -0.08
C ILE A 115 -9.34 -9.28 -0.77
N LEU A 116 -8.49 -8.27 -0.56
CA LEU A 116 -8.65 -6.95 -1.16
C LEU A 116 -8.44 -6.98 -2.68
N ASP A 117 -7.46 -7.73 -3.19
CA ASP A 117 -7.28 -7.92 -4.63
C ASP A 117 -8.52 -8.57 -5.27
N ASN A 118 -9.06 -9.62 -4.65
CA ASN A 118 -10.29 -10.26 -5.14
C ASN A 118 -11.50 -9.31 -5.14
N ALA A 119 -11.64 -8.50 -4.09
CA ALA A 119 -12.72 -7.51 -3.98
C ALA A 119 -12.60 -6.43 -5.07
N PHE A 120 -11.38 -5.95 -5.32
CA PHE A 120 -11.08 -5.01 -6.40
C PHE A 120 -11.46 -5.57 -7.77
N GLU A 121 -10.98 -6.78 -8.09
CA GLU A 121 -11.25 -7.42 -9.39
C GLU A 121 -12.75 -7.60 -9.63
N ALA A 122 -13.47 -8.09 -8.62
CA ALA A 122 -14.92 -8.25 -8.70
C ALA A 122 -15.65 -6.91 -8.89
N ALA A 123 -15.21 -5.85 -8.20
CA ALA A 123 -15.77 -4.52 -8.34
C ALA A 123 -15.53 -3.94 -9.74
N SER A 124 -14.31 -4.04 -10.27
CA SER A 124 -13.95 -3.57 -11.62
C SER A 124 -14.77 -4.25 -12.73
N ILE A 125 -14.99 -5.57 -12.63
CA ILE A 125 -15.81 -6.30 -13.62
C ILE A 125 -17.28 -5.84 -13.56
N SER A 126 -17.76 -5.47 -12.36
CA SER A 126 -19.15 -5.04 -12.18
C SER A 126 -19.44 -3.64 -12.72
N THR A 127 -18.44 -2.75 -12.74
CA THR A 127 -18.54 -1.41 -13.32
C THR A 127 -18.46 -1.43 -14.84
N GLU A 128 -17.67 -2.33 -15.44
CA GLU A 128 -17.60 -2.50 -16.90
C GLU A 128 -18.92 -2.99 -17.51
N LYS A 129 -19.70 -3.82 -16.81
CA LYS A 129 -20.99 -4.35 -17.31
C LYS A 129 -22.16 -3.36 -17.27
N LYS A 130 -21.97 -2.15 -16.72
CA LYS A 130 -23.01 -1.11 -16.63
C LYS A 130 -22.92 -0.04 -17.72
N ASN A 131 -21.88 -0.08 -18.56
CA ASN A 131 -21.73 0.75 -19.76
C ASN A 131 -22.02 -0.07 -21.03
#